data_AF-A0A0Q1AYZ0-F1
#
_entry.id   AF-A0A0Q1AYZ0-F1
#
_cell.length_a   1.000
_cell.length_b   1.000
_cell.length_c   1.000
_cell.angle_alpha   90.00
_cell.angle_beta   90.00
_cell.angle_gamma   90.00
#
_symmetry.space_group_name_H-M   'P 1'
#
loop_
_entity.id
_entity.type
_entity.pdbx_description
1 polymer ?
#
loop_
_entity_poly.entity_id
_entity_poly.type
_entity_poly.pdbx_seq_one_letter_code
_entity_poly.pdbx_strand_id
1 'polypeptide(L)'
;MSKTNNRIVQYPVITDIKLNKELWDTLGIQRKRPGREINVTSLPFAPEDITTGSESEMQTVVIGERSNVDLPIFIEQSNYLSNIRRRAKSGDTSEKIMTDLEAYLNSNPEGIWENSWVRFSLNKLGTLANQILRYDLLADKKSPEKGNRNDTDIFFYQENSEDFIRVPISYLLKLSLAQAIEPLRFANHLIFKTGLKMMDKFLNDNTSPETSSFYVVSAESGNSIGETAAKEMAIRYLLGQVLLMYANRKFCLQENGQEALMFFSPHPPVRQKFLSNCISDSFYREIFMNPCLSGWDEGEKKYEYMHLCHRVLSRSQFNAVLKLREAGIITNNLVSLPNLSNISLANNGTHVSMGSRKLSLLLSDTSSGYTRHHEKYLGDLVVKIVEHFLPLFVGTYTAAPYRMGFEDFHPEKALGFLPHELDYTHLRMLWRRWQKKANLNVLGYPLTPFGPHVIDQAISSLFMLKGDFMHDFRLIDYLVCILSTDKSPALNGELNNCHYLKKDLADLGVFDTKMSLYLFDKLREYDNMGFSGFEGRHYSLFESFIADMAQAINLQNLIYLLAFKYIVTGQISHKDIPDNPFVESERRQIIFGSAIGIPTFFVHRETTNSFLKRILEKPKGLRS
;
A
#
# COMPACT_ATOMS: atom_id res chain seq x y z
N MET A 1 33.24 -25.44 23.69
CA MET A 1 34.29 -24.41 23.73
C MET A 1 35.08 -24.44 22.42
N SER A 2 34.73 -23.60 21.45
CA SER A 2 35.69 -23.04 20.49
C SER A 2 35.13 -21.69 20.03
N LYS A 3 35.88 -20.62 20.31
CA LYS A 3 35.57 -19.24 19.95
C LYS A 3 36.12 -19.02 18.54
N THR A 4 35.25 -18.94 17.53
CA THR A 4 35.61 -18.39 16.22
C THR A 4 35.35 -16.88 16.24
N ASN A 5 36.46 -16.14 16.29
CA ASN A 5 36.52 -14.68 16.19
C ASN A 5 35.99 -14.21 14.82
N ASN A 6 34.75 -13.76 14.75
CA ASN A 6 34.28 -12.89 13.66
C ASN A 6 34.84 -11.48 13.91
N ARG A 7 36.07 -11.22 13.45
CA ARG A 7 36.59 -9.86 13.30
C ARG A 7 35.82 -9.20 12.15
N ILE A 8 34.83 -8.39 12.50
CA ILE A 8 34.21 -7.43 11.60
C ILE A 8 35.29 -6.42 11.23
N VAL A 9 35.81 -6.51 10.02
CA VAL A 9 36.68 -5.48 9.44
C VAL A 9 35.77 -4.34 8.98
N GLN A 10 35.64 -3.30 9.82
CA GLN A 10 35.12 -2.01 9.37
C GLN A 10 36.18 -1.37 8.48
N TYR A 11 35.98 -1.43 7.16
CA TYR A 11 36.66 -0.53 6.25
C TYR A 11 36.02 0.85 6.39
N PRO A 12 36.77 1.94 6.60
CA PRO A 12 36.23 3.27 6.41
C PRO A 12 35.88 3.41 4.92
N VAL A 13 34.59 3.46 4.60
CA VAL A 13 34.13 3.73 3.23
C VAL A 13 34.31 5.21 3.00
N ILE A 14 35.29 5.57 2.18
CA ILE A 14 35.44 6.92 1.64
C ILE A 14 34.31 7.09 0.62
N THR A 15 33.15 7.60 1.04
CA THR A 15 31.99 7.92 0.18
C THR A 15 32.07 9.34 -0.38
N ASP A 16 33.16 9.66 -1.09
CA ASP A 16 33.15 10.79 -2.02
C ASP A 16 32.86 10.23 -3.43
N ILE A 17 31.60 9.87 -3.69
CA ILE A 17 31.12 9.75 -5.08
C ILE A 17 31.22 11.16 -5.66
N LYS A 18 32.33 11.46 -6.34
CA LYS A 18 32.46 12.69 -7.11
C LYS A 18 31.45 12.60 -8.25
N LEU A 19 30.29 13.24 -8.09
CA LEU A 19 29.41 13.64 -9.19
C LEU A 19 30.21 14.61 -10.09
N ASN A 20 31.07 14.04 -10.93
CA ASN A 20 31.95 14.79 -11.80
C ASN A 20 31.22 15.09 -13.12
N LYS A 21 31.85 15.94 -13.94
CA LYS A 21 31.32 16.27 -15.27
C LYS A 21 31.14 15.00 -16.13
N GLU A 22 32.02 14.01 -15.95
CA GLU A 22 32.01 12.74 -16.69
C GLU A 22 30.71 11.96 -16.46
N LEU A 23 30.15 11.93 -15.25
CA LEU A 23 28.86 11.27 -15.00
C LEU A 23 27.71 11.90 -15.81
N TRP A 24 27.69 13.23 -15.92
CA TRP A 24 26.66 13.92 -16.70
C TRP A 24 26.82 13.72 -18.19
N ASP A 25 28.06 13.59 -18.66
CA ASP A 25 28.38 13.24 -20.04
C ASP A 25 27.97 11.78 -20.32
N THR A 26 28.18 10.85 -19.38
CA THR A 26 27.68 9.45 -19.44
C THR A 26 26.16 9.39 -19.49
N LEU A 27 25.45 10.21 -18.71
CA LEU A 27 23.99 10.34 -18.80
C LEU A 27 23.53 11.03 -20.10
N GLY A 28 24.45 11.52 -20.95
CA GLY A 28 24.14 12.21 -22.18
C GLY A 28 23.35 13.51 -21.96
N ILE A 29 23.64 14.23 -20.87
CA ILE A 29 22.95 15.50 -20.58
C ILE A 29 23.51 16.61 -21.47
N GLN A 30 22.67 17.17 -22.32
CA GLN A 30 23.04 18.24 -23.24
C GLN A 30 22.96 19.61 -22.56
N ARG A 31 23.97 20.44 -22.78
CA ARG A 31 24.02 21.83 -22.29
C ARG A 31 23.89 22.80 -23.46
N LYS A 32 22.92 23.72 -23.39
CA LYS A 32 22.75 24.81 -24.35
C LYS A 32 23.77 25.90 -23.97
N ARG A 33 24.85 26.02 -24.75
CA ARG A 33 25.99 26.98 -24.59
C ARG A 33 26.92 26.66 -23.41
N PRO A 34 28.17 27.18 -23.38
CA PRO A 34 29.07 26.94 -22.25
C PRO A 34 28.55 27.72 -21.04
N GLY A 35 27.87 27.05 -20.10
CA GLY A 35 27.86 27.52 -18.72
C GLY A 35 26.68 27.18 -17.83
N ARG A 36 25.41 27.26 -18.25
CA ARG A 36 24.29 27.21 -17.27
C ARG A 36 22.96 26.60 -17.70
N GLU A 37 22.62 26.56 -18.98
CA GLU A 37 21.28 26.13 -19.38
C GLU A 37 21.29 24.67 -19.86
N ILE A 38 20.64 23.79 -19.11
CA ILE A 38 20.51 22.37 -19.46
C ILE A 38 19.35 22.20 -20.44
N ASN A 39 19.53 21.38 -21.47
CA ASN A 39 18.43 20.93 -22.29
C ASN A 39 17.59 19.92 -21.50
N VAL A 40 16.43 20.35 -20.99
CA VAL A 40 15.54 19.49 -20.17
C VAL A 40 15.08 18.23 -20.91
N THR A 41 15.01 18.25 -22.24
CA THR A 41 14.62 17.07 -23.03
C THR A 41 15.68 15.97 -23.00
N SER A 42 16.91 16.29 -22.55
CA SER A 42 17.99 15.31 -22.40
C SER A 42 18.06 14.70 -20.99
N LEU A 43 17.24 15.15 -20.04
CA LEU A 43 17.23 14.60 -18.68
C LEU A 43 16.52 13.23 -18.63
N PRO A 44 16.86 12.38 -17.64
CA PRO A 44 16.03 11.23 -17.32
C PRO A 44 14.57 11.63 -17.06
N PHE A 45 13.63 10.75 -17.40
CA PHE A 45 12.18 10.94 -17.31
C PHE A 45 11.58 11.99 -18.26
N ALA A 46 12.37 12.52 -19.21
CA ALA A 46 11.85 13.32 -20.32
C ALA A 46 10.89 12.48 -21.20
N PRO A 47 10.04 13.11 -22.04
CA PRO A 47 9.01 12.39 -22.80
C PRO A 47 9.49 11.18 -23.62
N GLU A 48 10.69 11.23 -24.21
CA GLU A 48 11.25 10.10 -24.98
C GLU A 48 11.83 8.98 -24.10
N ASP A 49 12.16 9.31 -22.85
CA ASP A 49 12.83 8.45 -21.89
C ASP A 49 11.87 7.72 -20.94
N ILE A 50 10.76 8.37 -20.59
CA ILE A 50 9.80 7.89 -19.60
C ILE A 50 9.02 6.66 -20.08
N THR A 51 8.92 5.69 -19.18
CA THR A 51 7.92 4.62 -19.22
C THR A 51 7.09 4.64 -17.94
N THR A 52 5.88 4.09 -17.97
CA THR A 52 5.00 4.05 -16.80
C THR A 52 4.20 2.75 -16.74
N GLY A 53 3.91 2.31 -15.53
CA GLY A 53 2.97 1.25 -15.21
C GLY A 53 2.27 1.57 -13.89
N SER A 54 1.14 0.93 -13.64
CA SER A 54 0.37 1.12 -12.42
C SER A 54 -0.08 -0.21 -11.82
N GLU A 55 -0.20 -0.23 -10.51
CA GLU A 55 -0.80 -1.30 -9.73
C GLU A 55 -1.95 -0.69 -8.93
N SER A 56 -3.04 -1.43 -8.82
CA SER A 56 -4.21 -0.97 -8.07
C SER A 56 -4.83 -2.13 -7.32
N GLU A 57 -5.11 -1.88 -6.05
CA GLU A 57 -5.96 -2.73 -5.24
C GLU A 57 -7.42 -2.27 -5.36
N MET A 58 -8.32 -3.22 -5.60
CA MET A 58 -9.76 -2.99 -5.61
C MET A 58 -10.39 -3.72 -4.43
N GLN A 59 -11.60 -3.36 -4.02
CA GLN A 59 -12.41 -4.13 -3.09
C GLN A 59 -13.38 -5.05 -3.82
N THR A 60 -13.81 -6.10 -3.13
CA THR A 60 -14.77 -7.06 -3.68
C THR A 60 -15.85 -7.42 -2.69
N VAL A 61 -17.01 -7.81 -3.22
CA VAL A 61 -18.14 -8.33 -2.44
C VAL A 61 -18.76 -9.52 -3.13
N VAL A 62 -19.31 -10.43 -2.33
CA VAL A 62 -20.28 -11.43 -2.78
C VAL A 62 -21.62 -11.09 -2.15
N ILE A 63 -22.61 -10.84 -2.98
CA ILE A 63 -23.99 -10.62 -2.57
C ILE A 63 -24.72 -11.96 -2.57
N GLY A 64 -25.42 -12.27 -1.49
CA GLY A 64 -26.22 -13.49 -1.38
C GLY A 64 -26.69 -13.77 0.03
N GLU A 65 -27.59 -14.74 0.15
CA GLU A 65 -28.03 -15.21 1.46
C GLU A 65 -26.89 -15.86 2.23
N ARG A 66 -26.95 -15.75 3.56
CA ARG A 66 -25.96 -16.31 4.49
C ARG A 66 -25.65 -17.79 4.22
N SER A 67 -26.63 -18.57 3.80
CA SER A 67 -26.49 -20.01 3.50
C SER A 67 -25.79 -20.32 2.18
N ASN A 68 -25.63 -19.33 1.30
CA ASN A 68 -25.11 -19.51 -0.05
C ASN A 68 -23.69 -18.93 -0.20
N VAL A 69 -23.33 -17.94 0.64
CA VAL A 69 -22.08 -17.20 0.54
C VAL A 69 -21.00 -17.78 1.45
N ASP A 70 -19.76 -17.82 0.96
CA ASP A 70 -18.65 -18.50 1.62
C ASP A 70 -18.27 -17.95 3.00
N LEU A 71 -18.06 -16.63 3.12
CA LEU A 71 -17.62 -15.98 4.35
C LEU A 71 -18.49 -16.33 5.58
N PRO A 72 -19.83 -16.14 5.56
CA PRO A 72 -20.65 -16.51 6.71
C PRO A 72 -20.62 -18.00 7.01
N ILE A 73 -20.68 -18.87 5.99
CA ILE A 73 -20.63 -20.33 6.15
C ILE A 73 -19.32 -20.73 6.83
N PHE A 74 -18.20 -20.18 6.36
CA PHE A 74 -16.88 -20.44 6.91
C PHE A 74 -16.77 -20.01 8.38
N ILE A 75 -17.28 -18.83 8.73
CA ILE A 75 -17.34 -18.36 10.13
C ILE A 75 -18.17 -19.31 10.98
N GLU A 76 -19.36 -19.72 10.51
CA GLU A 76 -20.29 -20.58 11.25
C GLU A 76 -19.73 -21.98 11.54
N GLN A 77 -19.03 -22.54 10.56
CA GLN A 77 -18.43 -23.87 10.64
C GLN A 77 -17.06 -23.87 11.34
N SER A 78 -16.51 -22.70 11.65
CA SER A 78 -15.17 -22.59 12.22
C SER A 78 -15.07 -23.13 13.65
N ASN A 79 -13.91 -23.75 13.94
CA ASN A 79 -13.52 -24.07 15.32
C ASN A 79 -13.36 -22.81 16.18
N TYR A 80 -13.08 -21.66 15.55
CA TYR A 80 -13.00 -20.38 16.25
C TYR A 80 -14.33 -20.02 16.91
N LEU A 81 -15.42 -20.01 16.14
CA LEU A 81 -16.75 -19.71 16.66
C LEU A 81 -17.21 -20.72 17.71
N SER A 82 -16.95 -22.02 17.48
CA SER A 82 -17.33 -23.07 18.44
C SER A 82 -16.60 -22.91 19.78
N ASN A 83 -15.32 -22.52 19.76
CA ASN A 83 -14.53 -22.25 20.94
C ASN A 83 -14.97 -20.96 21.67
N ILE A 84 -15.26 -19.88 20.93
CA ILE A 84 -15.79 -18.65 21.54
C ILE A 84 -17.14 -18.90 22.21
N ARG A 85 -18.05 -19.61 21.55
CA ARG A 85 -19.34 -20.00 22.14
C ARG A 85 -19.15 -20.76 23.45
N ARG A 86 -18.18 -21.67 23.50
CA ARG A 86 -17.88 -22.44 24.72
C ARG A 86 -17.34 -21.54 25.83
N ARG A 87 -16.39 -20.66 25.51
CA ARG A 87 -15.78 -19.70 26.46
C ARG A 87 -16.77 -18.67 26.99
N ALA A 88 -17.71 -18.21 26.15
CA ALA A 88 -18.75 -17.28 26.58
C ALA A 88 -19.69 -17.96 27.57
N LYS A 89 -20.10 -19.21 27.29
CA LYS A 89 -20.93 -20.01 28.20
C LYS A 89 -20.24 -20.35 29.53
N SER A 90 -18.93 -20.53 29.55
CA SER A 90 -18.16 -20.76 30.80
C SER A 90 -17.84 -19.47 31.56
N GLY A 91 -18.08 -18.29 30.98
CA GLY A 91 -17.71 -17.00 31.57
C GLY A 91 -16.24 -16.61 31.39
N ASP A 92 -15.47 -17.36 30.59
CA ASP A 92 -14.04 -17.11 30.35
C ASP A 92 -13.78 -15.95 29.36
N THR A 93 -14.81 -15.51 28.62
CA THR A 93 -14.74 -14.36 27.72
C THR A 93 -16.00 -13.51 27.84
N SER A 94 -15.91 -12.24 27.45
CA SER A 94 -17.05 -11.33 27.43
C SER A 94 -18.15 -11.84 26.47
N GLU A 95 -19.39 -11.90 26.95
CA GLU A 95 -20.57 -12.21 26.13
C GLU A 95 -20.72 -11.25 24.95
N LYS A 96 -20.24 -10.01 25.10
CA LYS A 96 -20.31 -8.97 24.07
C LYS A 96 -19.65 -9.40 22.75
N ILE A 97 -18.49 -10.07 22.79
CA ILE A 97 -17.81 -10.53 21.57
C ILE A 97 -18.68 -11.51 20.79
N MET A 98 -19.40 -12.38 21.51
CA MET A 98 -20.32 -13.33 20.90
C MET A 98 -21.54 -12.62 20.32
N THR A 99 -22.13 -11.68 21.07
CA THR A 99 -23.26 -10.87 20.60
C THR A 99 -22.92 -10.04 19.37
N ASP A 100 -21.74 -9.41 19.35
CA ASP A 100 -21.28 -8.59 18.23
C ASP A 100 -21.02 -9.47 16.98
N LEU A 101 -20.46 -10.68 17.14
CA LEU A 101 -20.26 -11.62 16.03
C LEU A 101 -21.59 -12.20 15.51
N GLU A 102 -22.55 -12.49 16.39
CA GLU A 102 -23.92 -12.85 15.98
C GLU A 102 -24.62 -11.70 15.28
N ALA A 103 -24.45 -10.46 15.77
CA ALA A 103 -24.98 -9.27 15.10
C ALA A 103 -24.36 -9.09 13.71
N TYR A 104 -23.05 -9.31 13.54
CA TYR A 104 -22.43 -9.31 12.21
C TYR A 104 -23.12 -10.28 11.25
N LEU A 105 -23.36 -11.52 11.70
CA LEU A 105 -23.95 -12.58 10.87
C LEU A 105 -25.47 -12.41 10.63
N ASN A 106 -26.21 -11.85 11.59
CA ASN A 106 -27.67 -11.74 11.55
C ASN A 106 -28.16 -10.39 11.02
N SER A 107 -27.43 -9.30 11.29
CA SER A 107 -27.80 -7.94 10.90
C SER A 107 -27.16 -7.57 9.55
N ASN A 108 -27.57 -8.28 8.49
CA ASN A 108 -27.12 -8.04 7.12
C ASN A 108 -28.28 -8.17 6.10
N PRO A 109 -29.26 -7.24 6.12
CA PRO A 109 -30.45 -7.34 5.26
C PRO A 109 -30.12 -7.22 3.76
N GLU A 110 -29.01 -6.57 3.42
CA GLU A 110 -28.56 -6.39 2.03
C GLU A 110 -27.85 -7.63 1.48
N GLY A 111 -27.49 -8.59 2.34
CA GLY A 111 -26.79 -9.81 1.93
C GLY A 111 -25.40 -9.56 1.36
N ILE A 112 -24.75 -8.44 1.71
CA ILE A 112 -23.43 -8.06 1.18
C ILE A 112 -22.35 -8.65 2.09
N TRP A 113 -21.43 -9.42 1.53
CA TRP A 113 -20.32 -10.04 2.24
C TRP A 113 -18.99 -9.62 1.62
N GLU A 114 -18.29 -8.71 2.28
CA GLU A 114 -17.07 -8.10 1.79
C GLU A 114 -15.88 -9.06 1.79
N ASN A 115 -15.13 -9.07 0.69
CA ASN A 115 -13.98 -9.94 0.44
C ASN A 115 -14.27 -11.44 0.67
N SER A 116 -15.55 -11.84 0.59
CA SER A 116 -15.93 -13.26 0.58
C SER A 116 -15.44 -13.95 -0.69
N TRP A 117 -15.21 -15.26 -0.58
CA TRP A 117 -14.94 -16.10 -1.73
C TRP A 117 -16.25 -16.48 -2.42
N VAL A 118 -16.14 -16.88 -3.69
CA VAL A 118 -17.26 -17.44 -4.45
C VAL A 118 -17.18 -18.96 -4.45
N ARG A 119 -18.34 -19.61 -4.52
CA ARG A 119 -18.49 -21.07 -4.52
C ARG A 119 -19.23 -21.53 -5.77
N PHE A 120 -18.71 -22.51 -6.49
CA PHE A 120 -19.41 -23.08 -7.66
C PHE A 120 -18.94 -24.49 -8.01
N SER A 121 -19.76 -25.22 -8.76
CA SER A 121 -19.45 -26.58 -9.21
C SER A 121 -18.25 -26.60 -10.16
N LEU A 122 -17.34 -27.56 -9.97
CA LEU A 122 -16.19 -27.77 -10.86
C LEU A 122 -16.61 -28.11 -12.29
N ASN A 123 -17.81 -28.67 -12.48
CA ASN A 123 -18.35 -29.01 -13.81
C ASN A 123 -18.61 -27.76 -14.68
N LYS A 124 -18.62 -26.56 -14.08
CA LYS A 124 -18.79 -25.29 -14.81
C LYS A 124 -17.48 -24.75 -15.41
N LEU A 125 -16.32 -25.29 -15.00
CA LEU A 125 -15.03 -24.91 -15.56
C LEU A 125 -14.83 -25.55 -16.95
N GLY A 126 -14.50 -24.71 -17.93
CA GLY A 126 -14.05 -25.13 -19.25
C GLY A 126 -12.69 -25.84 -19.21
N THR A 127 -12.26 -26.38 -20.34
CA THR A 127 -11.01 -27.17 -20.41
C THR A 127 -9.81 -26.31 -20.06
N LEU A 128 -9.74 -25.09 -20.61
CA LEU A 128 -8.60 -24.21 -20.38
C LEU A 128 -8.59 -23.69 -18.93
N ALA A 129 -9.74 -23.30 -18.39
CA ALA A 129 -9.84 -22.83 -17.01
C ALA A 129 -9.43 -23.93 -16.01
N ASN A 130 -9.83 -25.18 -16.26
CA ASN A 130 -9.38 -26.34 -15.47
C ASN A 130 -7.87 -26.59 -15.58
N GLN A 131 -7.27 -26.42 -16.76
CA GLN A 131 -5.82 -26.54 -16.94
C GLN A 131 -5.07 -25.46 -16.15
N ILE A 132 -5.54 -24.22 -16.20
CA ILE A 132 -4.97 -23.10 -15.43
C ILE A 132 -5.08 -23.34 -13.93
N LEU A 133 -6.26 -23.78 -13.45
CA LEU A 133 -6.46 -24.14 -12.05
C LEU A 133 -5.46 -25.21 -11.59
N ARG A 134 -5.33 -26.31 -12.34
CA ARG A 134 -4.38 -27.38 -12.00
C ARG A 134 -2.92 -26.91 -12.00
N TYR A 135 -2.56 -26.05 -12.95
CA TYR A 135 -1.22 -25.46 -13.01
C TYR A 135 -0.94 -24.54 -11.82
N ASP A 136 -1.91 -23.71 -11.44
CA ASP A 136 -1.76 -22.78 -10.32
C ASP A 136 -1.79 -23.46 -8.93
N LEU A 137 -2.24 -24.72 -8.87
CA LEU A 137 -2.19 -25.56 -7.67
C LEU A 137 -0.88 -26.37 -7.52
N LEU A 138 0.06 -26.23 -8.45
CA LEU A 138 1.40 -26.80 -8.29
C LEU A 138 2.13 -26.12 -7.12
N ALA A 139 2.92 -26.90 -6.36
CA ALA A 139 3.75 -26.37 -5.28
C ALA A 139 4.81 -25.39 -5.81
N ASP A 140 5.36 -25.70 -6.99
CA ASP A 140 6.29 -24.86 -7.74
C ASP A 140 5.99 -24.97 -9.24
N LYS A 141 5.54 -23.86 -9.83
CA LYS A 141 5.16 -23.79 -11.25
C LYS A 141 6.33 -23.99 -12.21
N LYS A 142 7.57 -23.81 -11.74
CA LYS A 142 8.81 -24.10 -12.49
C LYS A 142 9.26 -25.55 -12.37
N SER A 143 8.76 -26.27 -11.37
CA SER A 143 9.10 -27.66 -11.06
C SER A 143 7.85 -28.51 -10.85
N PRO A 144 7.08 -28.83 -11.92
CA PRO A 144 5.83 -29.58 -11.82
C PRO A 144 5.99 -30.98 -11.19
N GLU A 145 7.19 -31.55 -11.22
CA GLU A 145 7.53 -32.82 -10.59
C GLU A 145 7.40 -32.82 -9.06
N LYS A 146 7.39 -31.65 -8.42
CA LYS A 146 7.16 -31.51 -6.98
C LYS A 146 5.71 -31.75 -6.58
N GLY A 147 4.79 -31.88 -7.54
CA GLY A 147 3.38 -32.12 -7.30
C GLY A 147 2.61 -30.86 -6.88
N ASN A 148 1.48 -31.06 -6.23
CA ASN A 148 0.60 -29.99 -5.78
C ASN A 148 1.09 -29.39 -4.46
N ARG A 149 0.65 -28.16 -4.20
CA ARG A 149 0.74 -27.50 -2.89
C ARG A 149 0.01 -28.28 -1.80
N ASN A 150 0.33 -28.06 -0.52
CA ASN A 150 -0.19 -28.87 0.59
C ASN A 150 -1.57 -28.43 1.09
N ASP A 151 -2.00 -27.23 0.76
CA ASP A 151 -3.25 -26.60 1.21
C ASP A 151 -4.35 -26.68 0.14
N THR A 152 -4.34 -27.68 -0.75
CA THR A 152 -5.39 -27.86 -1.77
C THR A 152 -6.79 -28.00 -1.18
N ASP A 153 -6.89 -28.57 0.01
CA ASP A 153 -8.16 -28.89 0.68
C ASP A 153 -8.94 -27.62 1.10
N ILE A 154 -8.31 -26.44 1.09
CA ILE A 154 -9.01 -25.19 1.38
C ILE A 154 -9.92 -24.73 0.23
N PHE A 155 -9.67 -25.22 -0.99
CA PHE A 155 -10.37 -24.82 -2.22
C PHE A 155 -11.47 -25.79 -2.61
N PHE A 156 -11.29 -27.08 -2.35
CA PHE A 156 -12.18 -28.13 -2.84
C PHE A 156 -13.04 -28.70 -1.71
N TYR A 157 -14.32 -28.91 -2.01
CA TYR A 157 -15.24 -29.55 -1.08
C TYR A 157 -16.37 -30.23 -1.85
N GLN A 158 -17.12 -31.10 -1.19
CA GLN A 158 -18.29 -31.77 -1.80
C GLN A 158 -19.59 -31.21 -1.25
N GLU A 159 -20.56 -31.00 -2.14
CA GLU A 159 -21.90 -30.53 -1.83
C GLU A 159 -22.90 -31.33 -2.66
N ASN A 160 -23.85 -32.02 -2.00
CA ASN A 160 -24.84 -32.89 -2.65
C ASN A 160 -24.22 -33.93 -3.61
N SER A 161 -23.08 -34.52 -3.23
CA SER A 161 -22.31 -35.48 -4.06
C SER A 161 -21.73 -34.91 -5.36
N GLU A 162 -21.69 -33.59 -5.50
CA GLU A 162 -21.00 -32.89 -6.58
C GLU A 162 -19.73 -32.21 -6.03
N ASP A 163 -18.66 -32.21 -6.83
CA ASP A 163 -17.42 -31.54 -6.47
C ASP A 163 -17.51 -30.04 -6.74
N PHE A 164 -17.27 -29.25 -5.71
CA PHE A 164 -17.30 -27.80 -5.74
C PHE A 164 -15.91 -27.22 -5.50
N ILE A 165 -15.76 -25.97 -5.95
CA ILE A 165 -14.61 -25.14 -5.66
C ILE A 165 -15.05 -23.84 -5.02
N ARG A 166 -14.26 -23.38 -4.03
CA ARG A 166 -14.30 -22.03 -3.48
C ARG A 166 -13.02 -21.29 -3.83
N VAL A 167 -13.15 -20.06 -4.36
CA VAL A 167 -11.99 -19.23 -4.73
C VAL A 167 -12.22 -17.75 -4.43
N PRO A 168 -11.17 -17.00 -4.10
CA PRO A 168 -11.25 -15.54 -4.04
C PRO A 168 -11.64 -14.93 -5.38
N ILE A 169 -12.34 -13.79 -5.34
CA ILE A 169 -12.73 -13.05 -6.56
C ILE A 169 -11.51 -12.66 -7.41
N SER A 170 -10.37 -12.34 -6.76
CA SER A 170 -9.11 -12.05 -7.46
C SER A 170 -8.64 -13.20 -8.36
N TYR A 171 -8.84 -14.45 -7.95
CA TYR A 171 -8.54 -15.62 -8.77
C TYR A 171 -9.67 -15.94 -9.76
N LEU A 172 -10.93 -15.68 -9.40
CA LEU A 172 -12.08 -15.83 -10.28
C LEU A 172 -11.89 -15.06 -11.59
N LEU A 173 -11.41 -13.82 -11.54
CA LEU A 173 -11.11 -13.00 -12.72
C LEU A 173 -10.18 -13.72 -13.71
N LYS A 174 -9.16 -14.40 -13.19
CA LYS A 174 -8.21 -15.19 -13.98
C LYS A 174 -8.90 -16.37 -14.68
N LEU A 175 -9.70 -17.14 -13.94
CA LEU A 175 -10.45 -18.28 -14.47
C LEU A 175 -11.49 -17.84 -15.51
N SER A 176 -12.19 -16.73 -15.26
CA SER A 176 -13.14 -16.14 -16.20
C SER A 176 -12.45 -15.75 -17.51
N LEU A 177 -11.26 -15.14 -17.44
CA LEU A 177 -10.50 -14.80 -18.64
C LEU A 177 -10.08 -16.05 -19.39
N ALA A 178 -9.58 -17.08 -18.70
CA ALA A 178 -9.21 -18.36 -19.30
C ALA A 178 -10.40 -18.99 -20.06
N GLN A 179 -11.59 -19.01 -19.46
CA GLN A 179 -12.78 -19.57 -20.09
C GLN A 179 -13.30 -18.71 -21.25
N ALA A 180 -13.23 -17.39 -21.13
CA ALA A 180 -13.70 -16.47 -22.17
C ALA A 180 -12.83 -16.52 -23.43
N ILE A 181 -11.52 -16.74 -23.30
CA ILE A 181 -10.60 -16.79 -24.45
C ILE A 181 -10.47 -18.18 -25.08
N GLU A 182 -10.87 -19.25 -24.40
CA GLU A 182 -10.75 -20.63 -24.91
C GLU A 182 -11.33 -20.81 -26.32
N PRO A 183 -12.54 -20.33 -26.64
CA PRO A 183 -13.10 -20.42 -28.00
C PRO A 183 -12.26 -19.69 -29.06
N LEU A 184 -11.48 -18.69 -28.66
CA LEU A 184 -10.64 -17.88 -29.55
C LEU A 184 -9.35 -18.59 -29.95
N ARG A 185 -9.00 -19.72 -29.31
CA ARG A 185 -7.78 -20.47 -29.60
C ARG A 185 -7.59 -20.76 -31.09
N PHE A 186 -8.68 -21.11 -31.77
CA PHE A 186 -8.70 -21.40 -33.21
C PHE A 186 -9.34 -20.27 -34.04
N ALA A 187 -10.26 -19.47 -33.47
CA ALA A 187 -10.94 -18.40 -34.19
C ALA A 187 -10.09 -17.13 -34.34
N ASN A 188 -9.34 -16.73 -33.30
CA ASN A 188 -8.43 -15.59 -33.35
C ASN A 188 -7.23 -15.82 -32.41
N HIS A 189 -6.18 -16.43 -32.98
CA HIS A 189 -5.01 -16.84 -32.23
C HIS A 189 -4.23 -15.68 -31.58
N LEU A 190 -4.28 -14.47 -32.16
CA LEU A 190 -3.62 -13.29 -31.60
C LEU A 190 -4.29 -12.82 -30.32
N ILE A 191 -5.63 -12.74 -30.31
CA ILE A 191 -6.39 -12.39 -29.10
C ILE A 191 -6.19 -13.46 -28.04
N PHE A 192 -6.21 -14.73 -28.41
CA PHE A 192 -5.94 -15.84 -27.49
C PHE A 192 -4.58 -15.70 -26.79
N LYS A 193 -3.49 -15.49 -27.56
CA LYS A 193 -2.14 -15.28 -26.99
C LYS A 193 -2.06 -14.03 -26.11
N THR A 194 -2.77 -12.96 -26.50
CA THR A 194 -2.80 -11.71 -25.73
C THR A 194 -3.53 -11.90 -24.40
N GLY A 195 -4.68 -12.59 -24.42
CA GLY A 195 -5.43 -12.94 -23.22
C GLY A 195 -4.63 -13.80 -22.25
N LEU A 196 -3.87 -14.77 -22.74
CA LEU A 196 -2.96 -15.56 -21.90
C LEU A 196 -1.91 -14.69 -21.20
N LYS A 197 -1.34 -13.69 -21.87
CA LYS A 197 -0.36 -12.76 -21.26
C LYS A 197 -1.00 -11.81 -20.25
N MET A 198 -2.22 -11.33 -20.52
CA MET A 198 -2.96 -10.45 -19.60
C MET A 198 -3.38 -11.18 -18.33
N MET A 199 -3.58 -12.50 -18.41
CA MET A 199 -3.99 -13.34 -17.30
C MET A 199 -3.02 -13.29 -16.11
N ASP A 200 -1.72 -13.16 -16.37
CA ASP A 200 -0.67 -13.06 -15.34
C ASP A 200 -0.73 -11.73 -14.55
N LYS A 201 -1.59 -10.79 -14.97
CA LYS A 201 -1.72 -9.46 -14.38
C LYS A 201 -2.87 -9.36 -13.38
N PHE A 202 -3.67 -10.42 -13.24
CA PHE A 202 -4.65 -10.60 -12.18
C PHE A 202 -3.99 -11.39 -11.04
N LEU A 203 -3.52 -10.67 -10.02
CA LEU A 203 -2.79 -11.23 -8.89
C LEU A 203 -3.77 -11.68 -7.80
N ASN A 204 -3.39 -12.70 -7.05
CA ASN A 204 -4.20 -13.28 -5.97
C ASN A 204 -3.42 -13.33 -4.65
N ASP A 205 -2.61 -12.31 -4.38
CA ASP A 205 -1.61 -12.36 -3.31
C ASP A 205 -1.85 -11.40 -2.15
N ASN A 206 -2.97 -10.68 -2.12
CA ASN A 206 -3.40 -9.87 -0.98
C ASN A 206 -4.85 -10.19 -0.61
N THR A 207 -5.42 -9.52 0.40
CA THR A 207 -6.84 -9.70 0.79
C THR A 207 -7.76 -9.39 -0.37
N SER A 208 -7.57 -8.25 -1.00
CA SER A 208 -8.41 -7.80 -2.10
C SER A 208 -7.68 -7.98 -3.44
N PRO A 209 -8.40 -7.98 -4.59
CA PRO A 209 -7.75 -8.15 -5.87
C PRO A 209 -6.75 -7.05 -6.16
N GLU A 210 -5.54 -7.46 -6.49
CA GLU A 210 -4.50 -6.59 -7.01
C GLU A 210 -4.34 -6.83 -8.50
N THR A 211 -4.30 -5.75 -9.27
CA THR A 211 -4.05 -5.82 -10.71
C THR A 211 -2.92 -4.89 -11.09
N SER A 212 -2.06 -5.37 -11.98
CA SER A 212 -0.95 -4.61 -12.55
C SER A 212 -1.24 -4.26 -14.01
N SER A 213 -0.61 -3.21 -14.52
CA SER A 213 -0.75 -2.80 -15.93
C SER A 213 -0.50 -3.96 -16.89
N PHE A 214 -1.37 -4.10 -17.90
CA PHE A 214 -1.25 -5.15 -18.92
C PHE A 214 0.00 -5.02 -19.77
N TYR A 215 0.49 -3.80 -19.92
CA TYR A 215 1.73 -3.47 -20.61
C TYR A 215 2.30 -2.18 -20.04
N VAL A 216 3.61 -2.01 -20.19
CA VAL A 216 4.29 -0.76 -19.84
C VAL A 216 3.97 0.28 -20.90
N VAL A 217 3.44 1.43 -20.48
CA VAL A 217 3.13 2.53 -21.38
C VAL A 217 4.34 3.44 -21.58
N SER A 218 4.38 4.12 -22.72
CA SER A 218 5.30 5.24 -22.97
C SER A 218 4.51 6.43 -23.51
N ALA A 219 5.12 7.61 -23.50
CA ALA A 219 4.50 8.79 -24.10
C ALA A 219 4.33 8.52 -25.61
N GLU A 220 3.08 8.52 -26.08
CA GLU A 220 2.76 8.42 -27.51
C GLU A 220 2.80 9.80 -28.15
N SER A 221 3.00 9.88 -29.46
CA SER A 221 2.93 11.17 -30.17
C SER A 221 1.54 11.79 -30.01
N GLY A 222 1.43 12.87 -29.24
CA GLY A 222 0.19 13.65 -29.07
C GLY A 222 -0.56 13.42 -27.75
N ASN A 223 -0.20 12.41 -26.95
CA ASN A 223 -0.77 12.18 -25.63
C ASN A 223 0.30 12.29 -24.54
N SER A 224 -0.07 12.83 -23.37
CA SER A 224 0.79 12.80 -22.20
C SER A 224 0.93 11.39 -21.62
N ILE A 225 2.03 11.14 -20.90
CA ILE A 225 2.26 9.83 -20.25
C ILE A 225 1.13 9.47 -19.27
N GLY A 226 0.59 10.47 -18.57
CA GLY A 226 -0.54 10.32 -17.67
C GLY A 226 -1.82 9.87 -18.37
N GLU A 227 -2.15 10.44 -19.54
CA GLU A 227 -3.34 10.04 -20.30
C GLU A 227 -3.24 8.60 -20.79
N THR A 228 -2.08 8.19 -21.30
CA THR A 228 -1.86 6.81 -21.76
C THR A 228 -1.97 5.81 -20.59
N ALA A 229 -1.38 6.13 -19.44
CA ALA A 229 -1.46 5.29 -18.24
C ALA A 229 -2.89 5.21 -17.68
N ALA A 230 -3.60 6.34 -17.60
CA ALA A 230 -4.98 6.39 -17.13
C ALA A 230 -5.94 5.63 -18.06
N LYS A 231 -5.72 5.69 -19.38
CA LYS A 231 -6.48 4.91 -20.36
C LYS A 231 -6.25 3.41 -20.19
N GLU A 232 -5.01 2.99 -19.93
CA GLU A 232 -4.69 1.59 -19.62
C GLU A 232 -5.43 1.12 -18.36
N MET A 233 -5.36 1.89 -17.26
CA MET A 233 -6.10 1.61 -16.02
C MET A 233 -7.61 1.48 -16.27
N ALA A 234 -8.19 2.39 -17.07
CA ALA A 234 -9.61 2.34 -17.41
C ALA A 234 -9.99 1.07 -18.19
N ILE A 235 -9.18 0.67 -19.18
CA ILE A 235 -9.37 -0.56 -19.96
C ILE A 235 -9.26 -1.79 -19.06
N ARG A 236 -8.26 -1.81 -18.19
CA ARG A 236 -8.03 -2.91 -17.24
C ARG A 236 -9.19 -3.07 -16.26
N TYR A 237 -9.68 -1.95 -15.71
CA TYR A 237 -10.86 -1.97 -14.84
C TYR A 237 -12.12 -2.42 -15.57
N LEU A 238 -12.37 -1.90 -16.77
CA LEU A 238 -13.51 -2.33 -17.61
C LEU A 238 -13.46 -3.82 -17.92
N LEU A 239 -12.29 -4.36 -18.27
CA LEU A 239 -12.13 -5.78 -18.50
C LEU A 239 -12.44 -6.59 -17.23
N GLY A 240 -11.98 -6.16 -16.06
CA GLY A 240 -12.32 -6.78 -14.77
C GLY A 240 -13.83 -6.85 -14.52
N GLN A 241 -14.54 -5.74 -14.76
CA GLN A 241 -16.00 -5.68 -14.64
C GLN A 241 -16.71 -6.67 -15.59
N VAL A 242 -16.29 -6.69 -16.86
CA VAL A 242 -16.87 -7.60 -17.87
C VAL A 242 -16.60 -9.07 -17.51
N LEU A 243 -15.41 -9.38 -17.00
CA LEU A 243 -15.05 -10.73 -16.55
C LEU A 243 -15.91 -11.18 -15.35
N LEU A 244 -16.24 -10.28 -14.41
CA LEU A 244 -17.17 -10.61 -13.33
C LEU A 244 -18.60 -10.84 -13.81
N MET A 245 -19.11 -9.97 -14.70
CA MET A 245 -20.42 -10.18 -15.31
C MET A 245 -20.49 -11.53 -16.04
N TYR A 246 -19.40 -11.91 -16.71
CA TYR A 246 -19.25 -13.21 -17.32
C TYR A 246 -19.25 -14.33 -16.28
N ALA A 247 -18.44 -14.20 -15.22
CA ALA A 247 -18.32 -15.18 -14.13
C ALA A 247 -19.67 -15.46 -13.47
N ASN A 248 -20.41 -14.40 -13.11
CA ASN A 248 -21.70 -14.46 -12.44
C ASN A 248 -22.71 -15.33 -13.18
N ARG A 249 -22.64 -15.34 -14.52
CA ARG A 249 -23.51 -16.16 -15.39
C ARG A 249 -22.90 -17.51 -15.73
N LYS A 250 -21.65 -17.54 -16.18
CA LYS A 250 -21.03 -18.75 -16.76
C LYS A 250 -20.57 -19.77 -15.73
N PHE A 251 -20.25 -19.32 -14.53
CA PHE A 251 -20.02 -20.19 -13.38
C PHE A 251 -21.29 -20.42 -12.56
N CYS A 252 -22.45 -19.97 -13.05
CA CYS A 252 -23.76 -20.12 -12.40
C CYS A 252 -23.80 -19.54 -10.96
N LEU A 253 -23.03 -18.49 -10.67
CA LEU A 253 -23.03 -17.88 -9.34
C LEU A 253 -24.42 -17.34 -8.99
N GLN A 254 -25.05 -16.60 -9.92
CA GLN A 254 -26.38 -16.01 -9.70
C GLN A 254 -27.45 -17.08 -9.53
N GLU A 255 -27.36 -18.18 -10.28
CA GLU A 255 -28.26 -19.33 -10.16
C GLU A 255 -28.10 -20.02 -8.79
N ASN A 256 -26.90 -20.01 -8.23
CA ASN A 256 -26.58 -20.55 -6.90
C ASN A 256 -26.74 -19.50 -5.78
N GLY A 257 -27.40 -18.36 -6.05
CA GLY A 257 -27.69 -17.34 -5.04
C GLY A 257 -26.49 -16.47 -4.62
N GLN A 258 -25.48 -16.35 -5.49
CA GLN A 258 -24.30 -15.49 -5.30
C GLN A 258 -24.14 -14.49 -6.45
N GLU A 259 -23.75 -13.25 -6.15
CA GLU A 259 -23.34 -12.27 -7.15
C GLU A 259 -22.03 -11.59 -6.73
N ALA A 260 -20.99 -11.75 -7.53
CA ALA A 260 -19.68 -11.17 -7.28
C ALA A 260 -19.58 -9.78 -7.92
N LEU A 261 -19.10 -8.79 -7.15
CA LEU A 261 -18.81 -7.44 -7.63
C LEU A 261 -17.40 -7.01 -7.22
N MET A 262 -16.81 -6.09 -7.99
CA MET A 262 -15.57 -5.38 -7.64
C MET A 262 -15.76 -3.87 -7.78
N PHE A 263 -15.05 -3.10 -6.97
CA PHE A 263 -15.12 -1.64 -6.99
C PHE A 263 -13.84 -1.04 -6.40
N PHE A 264 -13.59 0.23 -6.67
CA PHE A 264 -12.56 0.98 -5.98
C PHE A 264 -13.08 1.52 -4.65
N SER A 265 -12.32 1.34 -3.58
CA SER A 265 -12.59 1.93 -2.28
C SER A 265 -11.30 2.51 -1.71
N PRO A 266 -11.32 3.72 -1.12
CA PRO A 266 -10.15 4.28 -0.45
C PRO A 266 -9.98 3.74 0.98
N HIS A 267 -10.94 2.95 1.47
CA HIS A 267 -11.00 2.44 2.84
C HIS A 267 -11.39 0.96 2.86
N PRO A 268 -10.91 0.19 3.86
CA PRO A 268 -11.48 -1.11 4.13
C PRO A 268 -12.99 -0.99 4.44
N PRO A 269 -13.82 -1.93 3.99
CA PRO A 269 -15.25 -1.88 4.23
C PRO A 269 -15.64 -1.84 5.71
N VAL A 270 -16.71 -1.10 6.04
CA VAL A 270 -17.14 -0.87 7.42
C VAL A 270 -17.48 -2.16 8.15
N ARG A 271 -18.17 -3.11 7.50
CA ARG A 271 -18.52 -4.39 8.13
C ARG A 271 -17.29 -5.27 8.33
N GLN A 272 -16.28 -5.18 7.47
CA GLN A 272 -14.98 -5.84 7.68
C GLN A 272 -14.23 -5.24 8.88
N LYS A 273 -14.25 -3.92 9.06
CA LYS A 273 -13.74 -3.24 10.26
C LYS A 273 -14.52 -3.64 11.52
N PHE A 274 -15.83 -3.85 11.41
CA PHE A 274 -16.64 -4.35 12.53
C PHE A 274 -16.25 -5.80 12.88
N LEU A 275 -16.13 -6.68 11.88
CA LEU A 275 -15.74 -8.07 12.10
C LEU A 275 -14.34 -8.17 12.71
N SER A 276 -13.37 -7.36 12.26
CA SER A 276 -12.00 -7.38 12.78
C SER A 276 -11.89 -7.02 14.27
N ASN A 277 -12.88 -6.30 14.81
CA ASN A 277 -13.00 -6.03 16.25
C ASN A 277 -13.56 -7.22 17.05
N CYS A 278 -14.21 -8.16 16.38
CA CYS A 278 -14.87 -9.31 16.99
C CYS A 278 -14.00 -10.58 16.92
N ILE A 279 -12.96 -10.58 16.07
CA ILE A 279 -12.14 -11.77 15.80
C ILE A 279 -10.66 -11.57 16.11
N SER A 280 -9.93 -12.67 16.32
CA SER A 280 -8.49 -12.63 16.56
C SER A 280 -7.71 -12.40 15.27
N ASP A 281 -6.53 -11.82 15.42
CA ASP A 281 -5.57 -11.55 14.33
C ASP A 281 -5.28 -12.80 13.48
N SER A 282 -5.24 -13.98 14.09
CA SER A 282 -5.07 -15.26 13.40
C SER A 282 -6.25 -15.65 12.54
N PHE A 283 -7.46 -15.54 13.08
CA PHE A 283 -8.68 -15.93 12.37
C PHE A 283 -9.02 -14.94 11.26
N TYR A 284 -8.71 -13.65 11.46
CA TYR A 284 -8.80 -12.65 10.39
C TYR A 284 -7.95 -13.05 9.18
N ARG A 285 -6.72 -13.55 9.40
CA ARG A 285 -5.88 -14.00 8.30
C ARG A 285 -6.44 -15.22 7.58
N GLU A 286 -6.98 -16.19 8.32
CA GLU A 286 -7.61 -17.38 7.73
C GLU A 286 -8.81 -17.02 6.84
N ILE A 287 -9.57 -15.98 7.21
CA ILE A 287 -10.72 -15.52 6.45
C ILE A 287 -10.31 -14.72 5.21
N PHE A 288 -9.40 -13.75 5.38
CA PHE A 288 -9.21 -12.70 4.39
C PHE A 288 -7.91 -12.81 3.59
N MET A 289 -6.86 -13.46 4.10
CA MET A 289 -5.61 -13.55 3.35
C MET A 289 -5.72 -14.61 2.26
N ASN A 290 -5.58 -14.17 1.00
CA ASN A 290 -5.68 -15.08 -0.13
C ASN A 290 -4.48 -16.05 -0.18
N PRO A 291 -4.71 -17.32 -0.54
CA PRO A 291 -3.69 -18.36 -0.60
C PRO A 291 -2.72 -18.25 -1.79
N CYS A 292 -2.70 -17.13 -2.53
CA CYS A 292 -1.65 -16.83 -3.52
C CYS A 292 -1.58 -17.81 -4.70
N LEU A 293 -2.72 -18.11 -5.35
CA LEU A 293 -2.78 -19.00 -6.53
C LEU A 293 -2.17 -18.36 -7.79
N SER A 294 -2.28 -17.04 -7.95
CA SER A 294 -1.84 -16.32 -9.15
C SER A 294 -0.73 -15.31 -8.85
N GLY A 295 0.17 -15.13 -9.81
CA GLY A 295 1.26 -14.13 -9.77
C GLY A 295 2.62 -14.65 -9.31
N TRP A 296 2.69 -15.87 -8.76
CA TRP A 296 3.89 -16.41 -8.11
C TRP A 296 4.12 -17.87 -8.49
N ASP A 297 5.38 -18.28 -8.60
CA ASP A 297 5.75 -19.67 -8.88
C ASP A 297 5.52 -20.58 -7.67
N GLU A 298 5.86 -20.10 -6.47
CA GLU A 298 5.70 -20.81 -5.18
C GLU A 298 4.65 -20.08 -4.32
N GLY A 299 3.37 -20.40 -4.53
CA GLY A 299 2.24 -19.71 -3.89
C GLY A 299 2.26 -19.76 -2.36
N GLU A 300 2.59 -20.91 -1.77
CA GLU A 300 2.65 -21.10 -0.31
C GLU A 300 3.69 -20.16 0.35
N LYS A 301 4.86 -19.95 -0.27
CA LYS A 301 5.87 -19.01 0.25
C LYS A 301 5.38 -17.57 0.24
N LYS A 302 4.64 -17.18 -0.80
CA LYS A 302 4.05 -15.84 -0.87
C LYS A 302 2.94 -15.70 0.17
N TYR A 303 2.11 -16.71 0.37
CA TYR A 303 1.09 -16.73 1.43
C TYR A 303 1.72 -16.55 2.83
N GLU A 304 2.80 -17.27 3.13
CA GLU A 304 3.57 -17.10 4.37
C GLU A 304 4.15 -15.69 4.53
N TYR A 305 4.64 -15.10 3.44
CA TYR A 305 5.13 -13.72 3.42
C TYR A 305 4.02 -12.72 3.76
N MET A 306 2.81 -12.90 3.21
CA MET A 306 1.68 -12.03 3.53
C MET A 306 1.25 -12.18 5.00
N HIS A 307 1.21 -13.40 5.51
CA HIS A 307 1.00 -13.65 6.94
C HIS A 307 2.03 -12.94 7.81
N LEU A 308 3.30 -12.90 7.38
CA LEU A 308 4.34 -12.14 8.05
C LEU A 308 4.05 -10.64 8.02
N CYS A 309 3.73 -10.07 6.86
CA CYS A 309 3.38 -8.65 6.72
C CYS A 309 2.26 -8.24 7.68
N HIS A 310 1.18 -9.03 7.73
CA HIS A 310 0.05 -8.75 8.61
C HIS A 310 0.44 -8.78 10.09
N ARG A 311 1.14 -9.84 10.54
CA ARG A 311 1.59 -9.95 11.93
C ARG A 311 2.47 -8.77 12.34
N VAL A 312 3.36 -8.34 11.45
CA VAL A 312 4.27 -7.21 11.72
C VAL A 312 3.49 -5.92 11.82
N LEU A 313 2.51 -5.67 10.96
CA LEU A 313 1.66 -4.47 11.02
C LEU A 313 0.82 -4.43 12.30
N SER A 314 0.18 -5.55 12.68
CA SER A 314 -0.54 -5.65 13.95
C SER A 314 0.38 -5.37 15.14
N ARG A 315 1.57 -5.98 15.19
CA ARG A 315 2.57 -5.73 16.25
C ARG A 315 3.08 -4.29 16.26
N SER A 316 3.31 -3.71 15.09
CA SER A 316 3.78 -2.34 14.94
C SER A 316 2.76 -1.36 15.53
N GLN A 317 1.46 -1.54 15.24
CA GLN A 317 0.41 -0.71 15.82
C GLN A 317 0.35 -0.77 17.36
N PHE A 318 0.61 -1.94 17.96
CA PHE A 318 0.76 -2.05 19.42
C PHE A 318 1.98 -1.25 19.94
N ASN A 319 3.12 -1.34 19.24
CA ASN A 319 4.32 -0.58 19.61
C ASN A 319 4.16 0.94 19.41
N ALA A 320 3.26 1.38 18.53
CA ALA A 320 2.93 2.80 18.34
C ALA A 320 2.40 3.43 19.63
N VAL A 321 1.61 2.69 20.43
CA VAL A 321 1.07 3.15 21.71
C VAL A 321 2.18 3.51 22.70
N LEU A 322 3.26 2.73 22.74
CA LEU A 322 4.42 3.01 23.61
C LEU A 322 5.10 4.32 23.20
N LYS A 323 5.27 4.54 21.88
CA LYS A 323 5.85 5.78 21.36
C LYS A 323 4.97 7.00 21.61
N LEU A 324 3.64 6.85 21.57
CA LEU A 324 2.72 7.94 21.93
C LEU A 324 2.86 8.36 23.39
N ARG A 325 3.12 7.40 24.30
CA ARG A 325 3.43 7.67 25.70
C ARG A 325 4.78 8.37 25.86
N GLU A 326 5.82 7.91 25.17
CA GLU A 326 7.14 8.55 25.16
C GLU A 326 7.09 9.98 24.61
N ALA A 327 6.27 10.21 23.59
CA ALA A 327 6.01 11.54 23.04
C ALA A 327 5.19 12.43 24.00
N GLY A 328 4.66 11.91 25.11
CA GLY A 328 3.82 12.66 26.04
C GLY A 328 2.45 13.04 25.46
N ILE A 329 1.98 12.31 24.45
CA ILE A 329 0.62 12.45 23.90
C ILE A 329 -0.36 11.67 24.77
N ILE A 330 0.02 10.44 25.13
CA ILE A 330 -0.68 9.64 26.15
C ILE A 330 -0.04 9.96 27.49
N THR A 331 -0.79 10.62 28.37
CA THR A 331 -0.31 11.06 29.68
C THR A 331 -0.71 10.13 30.82
N ASN A 332 -1.67 9.24 30.58
CA ASN A 332 -2.23 8.33 31.58
C ASN A 332 -2.04 6.87 31.18
N ASN A 333 -2.10 5.95 32.16
CA ASN A 333 -2.01 4.50 31.91
C ASN A 333 -3.32 3.89 31.38
N LEU A 334 -4.35 4.70 31.15
CA LEU A 334 -5.61 4.26 30.56
C LEU A 334 -5.55 4.52 29.06
N VAL A 335 -5.53 3.44 28.28
CA VAL A 335 -5.48 3.47 26.81
C VAL A 335 -6.52 2.50 26.27
N SER A 336 -7.20 2.87 25.18
CA SER A 336 -7.96 1.90 24.40
C SER A 336 -6.96 1.01 23.68
N LEU A 337 -6.92 -0.27 24.00
CA LEU A 337 -6.10 -1.18 23.21
C LEU A 337 -6.52 -1.12 21.73
N PRO A 338 -5.57 -1.10 20.79
CA PRO A 338 -5.88 -1.15 19.37
C PRO A 338 -6.61 -2.46 19.05
N ASN A 339 -7.28 -2.48 17.89
CA ASN A 339 -8.14 -3.58 17.48
C ASN A 339 -7.41 -4.93 17.54
N LEU A 340 -8.18 -6.00 17.76
CA LEU A 340 -7.65 -7.37 17.85
C LEU A 340 -6.97 -7.83 16.55
N SER A 341 -7.39 -7.28 15.41
CA SER A 341 -6.86 -7.59 14.08
C SER A 341 -6.65 -6.31 13.28
N ASN A 342 -5.50 -6.19 12.63
CA ASN A 342 -5.20 -5.06 11.74
C ASN A 342 -5.83 -5.25 10.36
N ILE A 343 -6.36 -4.18 9.76
CA ILE A 343 -7.06 -4.20 8.47
C ILE A 343 -6.32 -3.44 7.36
N SER A 344 -5.14 -2.88 7.65
CA SER A 344 -4.46 -1.95 6.76
C SER A 344 -4.02 -2.60 5.45
N LEU A 345 -3.75 -3.91 5.44
CA LEU A 345 -3.43 -4.63 4.19
C LEU A 345 -4.57 -4.68 3.18
N ALA A 346 -5.81 -4.38 3.58
CA ALA A 346 -6.93 -4.21 2.65
C ALA A 346 -7.04 -2.77 2.09
N ASN A 347 -6.00 -1.94 2.25
CA ASN A 347 -6.00 -0.54 1.81
C ASN A 347 -4.64 -0.09 1.23
N ASN A 348 -4.11 -0.84 0.26
CA ASN A 348 -2.83 -0.54 -0.37
C ASN A 348 -2.90 0.59 -1.41
N GLY A 349 -4.10 1.05 -1.81
CA GLY A 349 -4.28 2.19 -2.71
C GLY A 349 -3.82 1.93 -4.14
N THR A 350 -3.34 2.98 -4.81
CA THR A 350 -2.79 2.89 -6.18
C THR A 350 -1.29 3.17 -6.17
N HIS A 351 -0.52 2.32 -6.83
CA HIS A 351 0.91 2.54 -7.06
C HIS A 351 1.17 2.91 -8.51
N VAL A 352 2.04 3.89 -8.74
CA VAL A 352 2.47 4.27 -10.09
C VAL A 352 3.98 4.16 -10.16
N SER A 353 4.45 3.24 -10.99
CA SER A 353 5.87 3.06 -11.29
C SER A 353 6.25 3.77 -12.58
N MET A 354 7.32 4.57 -12.52
CA MET A 354 7.90 5.27 -13.66
C MET A 354 9.33 4.79 -13.88
N GLY A 355 9.63 4.34 -15.10
CA GLY A 355 10.97 3.91 -15.50
C GLY A 355 11.67 4.92 -16.40
N SER A 356 13.00 4.96 -16.33
CA SER A 356 13.84 5.65 -17.30
C SER A 356 14.54 4.63 -18.20
N ARG A 357 14.28 4.72 -19.51
CA ARG A 357 14.96 3.86 -20.51
C ARG A 357 16.45 4.10 -20.51
N LYS A 358 16.88 5.34 -20.45
CA LYS A 358 18.27 5.79 -20.40
C LYS A 358 19.00 5.21 -19.20
N LEU A 359 18.48 5.39 -17.99
CA LEU A 359 19.13 4.86 -16.78
C LEU A 359 19.19 3.32 -16.81
N SER A 360 18.11 2.68 -17.26
CA SER A 360 18.05 1.23 -17.40
C SER A 360 19.06 0.69 -18.43
N LEU A 361 19.21 1.37 -19.56
CA LEU A 361 20.19 1.01 -20.60
C LEU A 361 21.62 1.14 -20.08
N LEU A 362 21.93 2.23 -19.38
CA LEU A 362 23.26 2.45 -18.81
C LEU A 362 23.60 1.39 -17.75
N LEU A 363 22.64 0.97 -16.92
CA LEU A 363 22.87 -0.12 -15.94
C LEU A 363 22.95 -1.51 -16.58
N SER A 364 22.26 -1.72 -17.72
CA SER A 364 22.37 -2.97 -18.48
C SER A 364 23.73 -3.14 -19.15
N ASP A 365 24.42 -2.03 -19.46
CA ASP A 365 25.74 -2.03 -20.05
C ASP A 365 26.83 -1.82 -19.00
N THR A 366 27.50 -2.90 -18.61
CA THR A 366 28.62 -2.87 -17.65
C THR A 366 29.78 -1.96 -18.05
N SER A 367 29.90 -1.59 -19.33
CA SER A 367 30.96 -0.71 -19.83
C SER A 367 30.60 0.78 -19.81
N SER A 368 29.35 1.13 -19.47
CA SER A 368 28.85 2.51 -19.49
C SER A 368 29.51 3.44 -18.46
N GLY A 369 30.08 2.86 -17.40
CA GLY A 369 30.59 3.59 -16.24
C GLY A 369 29.50 4.05 -15.25
N TYR A 370 28.22 3.84 -15.58
CA TYR A 370 27.11 4.08 -14.66
C TYR A 370 26.81 2.81 -13.85
N THR A 371 26.84 2.88 -12.52
CA THR A 371 26.78 1.70 -11.64
C THR A 371 25.61 1.80 -10.66
N ARG A 372 25.30 0.70 -9.98
CA ARG A 372 24.34 0.66 -8.85
C ARG A 372 24.62 1.70 -7.76
N HIS A 373 25.88 2.13 -7.58
CA HIS A 373 26.20 3.20 -6.64
C HIS A 373 25.66 4.56 -7.12
N HIS A 374 25.76 4.84 -8.42
CA HIS A 374 25.21 6.05 -9.02
C HIS A 374 23.67 6.02 -8.98
N GLU A 375 23.07 4.88 -9.31
CA GLU A 375 21.62 4.68 -9.19
C GLU A 375 21.13 4.96 -7.77
N LYS A 376 21.76 4.35 -6.76
CA LYS A 376 21.36 4.51 -5.36
C LYS A 376 21.52 5.95 -4.88
N TYR A 377 22.67 6.57 -5.19
CA TYR A 377 22.94 7.95 -4.78
C TYR A 377 21.93 8.93 -5.40
N LEU A 378 21.75 8.88 -6.73
CA LEU A 378 20.81 9.77 -7.40
C LEU A 378 19.36 9.47 -7.02
N GLY A 379 19.01 8.20 -6.91
CA GLY A 379 17.68 7.73 -6.56
C GLY A 379 17.22 8.22 -5.19
N ASP A 380 18.04 8.03 -4.16
CA ASP A 380 17.71 8.50 -2.81
C ASP A 380 17.56 10.03 -2.75
N LEU A 381 18.41 10.77 -3.47
CA LEU A 381 18.30 12.22 -3.56
C LEU A 381 17.03 12.70 -4.28
N VAL A 382 16.61 11.98 -5.33
CA VAL A 382 15.34 12.27 -6.02
C VAL A 382 14.18 12.07 -5.07
N VAL A 383 14.12 10.93 -4.35
CA VAL A 383 13.05 10.65 -3.38
C VAL A 383 12.96 11.75 -2.31
N LYS A 384 14.10 12.21 -1.77
CA LYS A 384 14.15 13.34 -0.84
C LYS A 384 13.53 14.62 -1.40
N ILE A 385 13.83 14.96 -2.65
CA ILE A 385 13.28 16.15 -3.31
C ILE A 385 11.77 15.97 -3.49
N VAL A 386 11.34 14.80 -3.97
CA VAL A 386 9.93 14.46 -4.22
C VAL A 386 9.08 14.61 -2.96
N GLU A 387 9.56 14.17 -1.79
CA GLU A 387 8.84 14.28 -0.51
C GLU A 387 8.35 15.70 -0.17
N HIS A 388 9.01 16.75 -0.69
CA HIS A 388 8.61 18.15 -0.46
C HIS A 388 7.39 18.57 -1.28
N PHE A 389 7.07 17.85 -2.36
CA PHE A 389 6.00 18.17 -3.30
C PHE A 389 4.78 17.25 -3.19
N LEU A 390 4.89 16.15 -2.43
CA LEU A 390 3.77 15.24 -2.17
C LEU A 390 2.49 15.90 -1.63
N PRO A 391 2.55 16.98 -0.81
CA PRO A 391 1.34 17.69 -0.38
C PRO A 391 0.46 18.22 -1.53
N LEU A 392 1.01 18.39 -2.75
CA LEU A 392 0.25 18.88 -3.91
C LEU A 392 -0.79 17.88 -4.42
N PHE A 393 -0.61 16.58 -4.14
CA PHE A 393 -1.48 15.52 -4.64
C PHE A 393 -2.72 15.33 -3.77
N VAL A 394 -2.54 15.47 -2.45
CA VAL A 394 -3.54 15.14 -1.43
C VAL A 394 -4.69 16.14 -1.47
N GLY A 395 -5.90 15.65 -1.71
CA GLY A 395 -7.12 16.44 -1.86
C GLY A 395 -7.22 17.20 -3.20
N THR A 396 -6.16 17.25 -4.00
CA THR A 396 -6.18 17.86 -5.35
C THR A 396 -6.49 16.83 -6.43
N TYR A 397 -5.83 15.68 -6.38
CA TYR A 397 -5.98 14.61 -7.37
C TYR A 397 -6.32 13.26 -6.72
N THR A 398 -5.79 13.02 -5.52
CA THR A 398 -6.03 11.78 -4.79
C THR A 398 -6.52 12.09 -3.38
N ALA A 399 -7.47 11.29 -2.91
CA ALA A 399 -8.05 11.45 -1.60
C ALA A 399 -8.57 10.12 -1.05
N ALA A 400 -8.78 10.11 0.26
CA ALA A 400 -9.49 9.05 0.97
C ALA A 400 -10.37 9.72 2.03
N PRO A 401 -11.45 10.42 1.63
CA PRO A 401 -12.22 11.23 2.56
C PRO A 401 -12.82 10.36 3.65
N TYR A 402 -12.72 10.79 4.91
CA TYR A 402 -13.22 10.02 6.06
C TYR A 402 -13.69 10.94 7.17
N ARG A 403 -14.82 10.58 7.77
CA ARG A 403 -15.38 11.26 8.95
C ARG A 403 -15.06 10.41 10.17
N MET A 404 -14.23 10.94 11.07
CA MET A 404 -13.93 10.33 12.35
C MET A 404 -14.85 10.94 13.41
N GLY A 405 -15.64 10.11 14.10
CA GLY A 405 -16.49 10.53 15.21
C GLY A 405 -15.67 10.84 16.46
N PHE A 406 -16.23 11.59 17.41
CA PHE A 406 -15.53 11.90 18.67
C PHE A 406 -15.09 10.62 19.37
N GLU A 407 -15.92 9.58 19.38
CA GLU A 407 -15.66 8.30 20.04
C GLU A 407 -14.42 7.57 19.49
N ASP A 408 -14.00 7.90 18.27
CA ASP A 408 -12.81 7.34 17.63
C ASP A 408 -11.55 8.22 17.81
N PHE A 409 -11.68 9.42 18.41
CA PHE A 409 -10.58 10.38 18.64
C PHE A 409 -9.64 10.01 19.81
N HIS A 410 -9.49 8.71 20.06
CA HIS A 410 -8.42 8.18 20.91
C HIS A 410 -7.07 8.36 20.21
N PRO A 411 -6.05 8.97 20.84
CA PRO A 411 -4.75 9.19 20.18
C PRO A 411 -4.15 7.90 19.63
N GLU A 412 -4.29 6.78 20.32
CA GLU A 412 -3.83 5.45 19.91
C GLU A 412 -4.59 4.82 18.73
N LYS A 413 -5.79 5.32 18.41
CA LYS A 413 -6.53 4.94 17.19
C LYS A 413 -6.35 5.98 16.10
N ALA A 414 -6.53 7.26 16.42
CA ALA A 414 -6.53 8.37 15.49
C ALA A 414 -5.15 8.62 14.86
N LEU A 415 -4.05 8.45 15.62
CA LEU A 415 -2.70 8.65 15.10
C LEU A 415 -2.14 7.41 14.40
N GLY A 416 -2.84 6.27 14.42
CA GLY A 416 -2.50 5.07 13.65
C GLY A 416 -1.01 4.72 13.69
N PHE A 417 -0.38 4.74 12.52
CA PHE A 417 1.04 4.44 12.37
C PHE A 417 1.98 5.64 12.50
N LEU A 418 1.46 6.88 12.55
CA LEU A 418 2.26 8.13 12.61
C LEU A 418 3.39 8.13 13.64
N PRO A 419 3.30 7.47 14.82
CA PRO A 419 4.44 7.35 15.75
C PRO A 419 5.67 6.63 15.19
N HIS A 420 5.51 5.87 14.09
CA HIS A 420 6.60 5.24 13.35
C HIS A 420 7.03 6.04 12.11
N GLU A 421 6.29 7.08 11.74
CA GLU A 421 6.48 7.85 10.52
C GLU A 421 6.98 9.28 10.79
N LEU A 422 6.78 9.78 12.02
CA LEU A 422 7.18 11.12 12.47
C LEU A 422 7.90 11.07 13.82
N ASP A 423 8.87 11.97 13.95
CA ASP A 423 9.55 12.30 15.21
C ASP A 423 8.56 12.87 16.23
N TYR A 424 8.83 12.64 17.52
CA TYR A 424 7.97 13.00 18.64
C TYR A 424 7.64 14.50 18.69
N THR A 425 8.50 15.38 18.17
CA THR A 425 8.24 16.83 18.11
C THR A 425 7.14 17.14 17.12
N HIS A 426 7.28 16.65 15.88
CA HIS A 426 6.34 16.88 14.79
C HIS A 426 5.01 16.16 15.04
N LEU A 427 5.06 14.94 15.57
CA LEU A 427 3.87 14.17 15.97
C LEU A 427 3.02 14.93 16.99
N ARG A 428 3.63 15.45 18.06
CA ARG A 428 2.92 16.27 19.07
C ARG A 428 2.31 17.53 18.47
N MET A 429 3.06 18.22 17.61
CA MET A 429 2.63 19.45 16.98
C MET A 429 1.43 19.21 16.05
N LEU A 430 1.51 18.15 15.24
CA LEU A 430 0.44 17.70 14.35
C LEU A 430 -0.81 17.31 15.16
N TRP A 431 -0.66 16.51 16.21
CA TRP A 431 -1.77 16.11 17.08
C TRP A 431 -2.48 17.31 17.72
N ARG A 432 -1.73 18.24 18.32
CA ARG A 432 -2.29 19.46 18.92
C ARG A 432 -3.06 20.31 17.91
N ARG A 433 -2.54 20.42 16.68
CA ARG A 433 -3.21 21.16 15.60
C ARG A 433 -4.46 20.44 15.12
N TRP A 434 -4.43 19.11 15.06
CA TRP A 434 -5.58 18.30 14.69
C TRP A 434 -6.71 18.42 15.71
N GLN A 435 -6.42 18.29 17.01
CA GLN A 435 -7.42 18.48 18.08
C GLN A 435 -8.08 19.87 17.99
N LYS A 436 -7.29 20.91 17.67
CA LYS A 436 -7.81 22.27 17.45
C LYS A 436 -8.70 22.35 16.22
N LYS A 437 -8.33 21.73 15.09
CA LYS A 437 -9.14 21.67 13.87
C LYS A 437 -10.48 20.99 14.14
N ALA A 438 -10.45 19.87 14.84
CA ALA A 438 -11.62 19.07 15.20
C ALA A 438 -12.53 19.74 16.27
N ASN A 439 -12.12 20.90 16.81
CA ASN A 439 -12.82 21.63 17.88
C ASN A 439 -13.18 20.74 19.08
N LEU A 440 -12.27 19.84 19.47
CA LEU A 440 -12.47 18.91 20.58
C LEU A 440 -12.11 19.56 21.91
N ASN A 441 -12.85 20.60 22.31
CA ASN A 441 -12.62 21.28 23.58
C ASN A 441 -13.90 21.48 24.38
N VAL A 442 -13.75 21.46 25.70
CA VAL A 442 -14.79 21.80 26.67
C VAL A 442 -14.21 22.87 27.59
N LEU A 443 -14.88 24.03 27.68
CA LEU A 443 -14.42 25.19 28.47
C LEU A 443 -12.96 25.61 28.15
N GLY A 444 -12.54 25.47 26.89
CA GLY A 444 -11.21 25.84 26.42
C GLY A 444 -10.11 24.78 26.65
N TYR A 445 -10.43 23.64 27.25
CA TYR A 445 -9.50 22.53 27.44
C TYR A 445 -9.74 21.43 26.40
N PRO A 446 -8.69 20.92 25.73
CA PRO A 446 -8.84 19.83 24.78
C PRO A 446 -9.32 18.57 25.50
N LEU A 447 -10.33 17.92 24.94
CA LEU A 447 -10.91 16.69 25.48
C LEU A 447 -10.77 15.56 24.46
N THR A 448 -10.15 14.46 24.88
CA THR A 448 -10.17 13.20 24.15
C THR A 448 -11.16 12.24 24.80
N PRO A 449 -11.64 11.22 24.10
CA PRO A 449 -12.54 10.22 24.67
C PRO A 449 -11.89 9.47 25.82
N PHE A 450 -12.73 8.94 26.72
CA PHE A 450 -12.33 8.24 27.93
C PHE A 450 -12.25 6.73 27.73
N GLY A 451 -12.86 6.17 26.67
CA GLY A 451 -12.76 4.76 26.30
C GLY A 451 -14.09 4.00 26.38
N PRO A 452 -14.84 4.08 27.51
CA PRO A 452 -16.16 3.50 27.57
C PRO A 452 -17.13 4.21 26.63
N HIS A 453 -17.52 3.52 25.56
CA HIS A 453 -18.35 4.07 24.48
C HIS A 453 -19.63 4.79 24.95
N VAL A 454 -20.32 4.28 25.97
CA VAL A 454 -21.53 4.91 26.53
C VAL A 454 -21.23 6.27 27.14
N ILE A 455 -20.08 6.40 27.84
CA ILE A 455 -19.63 7.66 28.42
C ILE A 455 -19.25 8.63 27.31
N ASP A 456 -18.50 8.15 26.32
CA ASP A 456 -18.03 8.98 25.21
C ASP A 456 -19.19 9.50 24.37
N GLN A 457 -20.21 8.68 24.10
CA GLN A 457 -21.44 9.11 23.42
C GLN A 457 -22.24 10.15 24.23
N ALA A 458 -22.33 9.97 25.54
CA ALA A 458 -23.04 10.91 26.41
C ALA A 458 -22.32 12.28 26.43
N ILE A 459 -20.99 12.28 26.54
CA ILE A 459 -20.15 13.49 26.53
C ILE A 459 -20.18 14.16 25.15
N SER A 460 -20.03 13.37 24.09
CA SER A 460 -20.17 13.79 22.70
C SER A 460 -21.49 14.55 22.46
N SER A 461 -22.60 13.99 22.94
CA SER A 461 -23.93 14.58 22.84
C SER A 461 -24.08 15.84 23.70
N LEU A 462 -23.60 15.81 24.95
CA LEU A 462 -23.73 16.91 25.90
C LEU A 462 -22.95 18.16 25.46
N PHE A 463 -21.75 17.98 24.90
CA PHE A 463 -20.85 19.06 24.49
C PHE A 463 -20.81 19.27 22.97
N MET A 464 -21.63 18.56 22.20
CA MET A 464 -21.68 18.59 20.73
C MET A 464 -20.32 18.33 20.05
N LEU A 465 -19.53 17.40 20.60
CA LEU A 465 -18.23 17.02 20.06
C LEU A 465 -18.43 16.07 18.88
N LYS A 466 -18.30 16.58 17.66
CA LYS A 466 -18.64 15.83 16.43
C LYS A 466 -17.48 15.04 15.81
N GLY A 467 -16.26 15.19 16.33
CA GLY A 467 -15.05 14.72 15.67
C GLY A 467 -14.63 15.62 14.50
N ASP A 468 -14.11 15.03 13.42
CA ASP A 468 -13.50 15.75 12.30
C ASP A 468 -13.72 15.05 10.96
N PHE A 469 -13.48 15.80 9.88
CA PHE A 469 -13.44 15.31 8.52
C PHE A 469 -12.03 15.48 7.94
N MET A 470 -11.47 14.40 7.41
CA MET A 470 -10.13 14.38 6.78
C MET A 470 -10.25 14.27 5.27
N HIS A 471 -9.28 14.83 4.55
CA HIS A 471 -9.21 14.73 3.09
C HIS A 471 -8.70 13.35 2.66
N ASP A 472 -7.69 12.82 3.35
CA ASP A 472 -7.10 11.52 3.04
C ASP A 472 -6.74 10.77 4.33
N PHE A 473 -7.61 9.84 4.73
CA PHE A 473 -7.40 9.04 5.93
C PHE A 473 -6.53 7.81 5.69
N ARG A 474 -6.37 7.33 4.46
CA ARG A 474 -5.47 6.20 4.16
C ARG A 474 -4.04 6.56 4.56
N LEU A 475 -3.60 7.79 4.28
CA LEU A 475 -2.28 8.28 4.69
C LEU A 475 -2.06 8.33 6.21
N ILE A 476 -3.10 8.12 7.03
CA ILE A 476 -3.01 8.11 8.49
C ILE A 476 -3.19 6.69 9.06
N ASP A 477 -4.10 5.92 8.47
CA ASP A 477 -4.48 4.57 8.92
C ASP A 477 -3.57 3.46 8.35
N TYR A 478 -2.88 3.72 7.24
CA TYR A 478 -1.93 2.80 6.62
C TYR A 478 -0.48 3.21 6.93
N LEU A 479 0.41 2.23 7.12
CA LEU A 479 1.85 2.50 7.26
C LEU A 479 2.45 2.83 5.88
N VAL A 480 2.54 4.12 5.54
CA VAL A 480 2.98 4.55 4.20
C VAL A 480 4.49 4.79 4.15
N CYS A 481 5.09 5.27 5.23
CA CYS A 481 6.52 5.56 5.27
C CYS A 481 7.13 5.30 6.65
N ILE A 482 8.29 4.65 6.72
CA ILE A 482 8.97 4.47 8.01
C ILE A 482 10.03 5.54 8.22
N LEU A 483 10.08 6.07 9.44
CA LEU A 483 11.09 7.02 9.87
C LEU A 483 12.46 6.35 10.03
N SER A 484 13.50 7.01 9.53
CA SER A 484 14.89 6.65 9.79
C SER A 484 15.22 6.57 11.29
N THR A 485 16.30 5.87 11.65
CA THR A 485 16.93 5.98 12.98
C THR A 485 18.12 6.94 12.91
N ASP A 486 18.61 7.41 14.06
CA ASP A 486 19.78 8.31 14.10
C ASP A 486 21.04 7.74 13.44
N LYS A 487 21.17 6.40 13.40
CA LYS A 487 22.33 5.70 12.84
C LYS A 487 22.08 5.12 11.45
N SER A 488 20.82 4.86 11.10
CA SER A 488 20.46 4.16 9.87
C SER A 488 19.46 4.97 9.06
N PRO A 489 19.93 5.97 8.28
CA PRO A 489 19.08 6.74 7.38
C PRO A 489 18.56 5.91 6.21
N ALA A 490 17.32 6.14 5.79
CA ALA A 490 16.70 5.44 4.65
C ALA A 490 17.21 5.92 3.27
N LEU A 491 17.62 7.19 3.16
CA LEU A 491 17.83 7.90 1.88
C LEU A 491 19.19 8.61 1.80
N ASN A 492 20.24 8.04 2.40
CA ASN A 492 21.57 8.66 2.42
C ASN A 492 22.40 8.45 1.14
N GLY A 493 21.90 7.71 0.14
CA GLY A 493 22.62 7.42 -1.09
C GLY A 493 23.68 6.32 -0.98
N GLU A 494 23.83 5.69 0.19
CA GLU A 494 24.72 4.55 0.38
C GLU A 494 24.01 3.24 0.07
N LEU A 495 24.76 2.28 -0.46
CA LEU A 495 24.25 0.93 -0.66
C LEU A 495 23.89 0.29 0.68
N ASN A 496 22.83 -0.51 0.67
CA ASN A 496 22.34 -1.28 1.82
C ASN A 496 21.83 -0.43 3.00
N ASN A 497 21.69 0.89 2.86
CA ASN A 497 21.14 1.75 3.92
C ASN A 497 19.77 1.28 4.44
N CYS A 498 18.87 0.87 3.54
CA CYS A 498 17.58 0.26 3.86
C CYS A 498 17.72 -1.05 4.66
N HIS A 499 18.78 -1.84 4.45
CA HIS A 499 19.00 -3.07 5.21
C HIS A 499 19.33 -2.76 6.68
N TYR A 500 20.22 -1.80 6.93
CA TYR A 500 20.56 -1.37 8.29
C TYR A 500 19.35 -0.80 9.02
N LEU A 501 18.58 0.07 8.35
CA LEU A 501 17.35 0.61 8.93
C LEU A 501 16.35 -0.51 9.28
N LYS A 502 16.10 -1.46 8.37
CA LYS A 502 15.22 -2.59 8.65
C LYS A 502 15.67 -3.42 9.85
N LYS A 503 16.99 -3.58 10.04
CA LYS A 503 17.54 -4.28 11.20
C LYS A 503 17.26 -3.53 12.50
N ASP A 504 17.58 -2.24 12.55
CA ASP A 504 17.31 -1.41 13.72
C ASP A 504 15.81 -1.42 14.10
N LEU A 505 14.93 -1.30 13.11
CA LEU A 505 13.49 -1.32 13.33
C LEU A 505 12.96 -2.69 13.77
N ALA A 506 13.59 -3.77 13.32
CA ALA A 506 13.26 -5.12 13.77
C ALA A 506 13.67 -5.32 15.24
N ASP A 507 14.84 -4.80 15.64
CA ASP A 507 15.30 -4.82 17.04
C ASP A 507 14.38 -3.99 17.96
N LEU A 508 13.75 -2.93 17.43
CA LEU A 508 12.71 -2.15 18.11
C LEU A 508 11.32 -2.81 18.09
N GLY A 509 11.16 -3.96 17.45
CA GLY A 509 9.88 -4.66 17.30
C GLY A 509 8.87 -4.00 16.35
N VAL A 510 9.29 -2.96 15.62
CA VAL A 510 8.45 -2.16 14.71
C VAL A 510 8.30 -2.82 13.34
N PHE A 511 9.34 -3.51 12.87
CA PHE A 511 9.39 -4.02 11.50
C PHE A 511 9.98 -5.43 11.40
N ASP A 512 10.05 -5.99 10.19
CA ASP A 512 10.74 -7.25 9.90
C ASP A 512 11.67 -7.08 8.70
N THR A 513 12.86 -7.69 8.77
CA THR A 513 13.90 -7.53 7.75
C THR A 513 13.54 -8.17 6.41
N LYS A 514 12.62 -9.14 6.39
CA LYS A 514 12.11 -9.78 5.16
C LYS A 514 11.15 -8.88 4.40
N MET A 515 10.50 -7.92 5.06
CA MET A 515 9.56 -7.02 4.40
C MET A 515 10.26 -5.97 3.53
N SER A 516 9.56 -5.53 2.49
CA SER A 516 9.93 -4.33 1.74
C SER A 516 9.75 -3.10 2.63
N LEU A 517 10.74 -2.22 2.68
CA LEU A 517 10.63 -0.94 3.39
C LEU A 517 9.48 -0.09 2.78
N TYR A 518 8.70 0.56 3.65
CA TYR A 518 7.63 1.48 3.27
C TYR A 518 8.19 2.90 3.11
N LEU A 519 7.92 3.51 1.96
CA LEU A 519 8.28 4.88 1.57
C LEU A 519 7.16 5.43 0.67
N PHE A 520 6.91 6.74 0.73
CA PHE A 520 5.94 7.40 -0.16
C PHE A 520 6.29 7.29 -1.64
N ASP A 521 7.60 7.35 -1.92
CA ASP A 521 8.19 7.16 -3.24
C ASP A 521 9.41 6.27 -3.08
N LYS A 522 9.48 5.20 -3.89
CA LYS A 522 10.49 4.16 -3.72
C LYS A 522 11.33 4.01 -4.97
N LEU A 523 12.65 4.04 -4.80
CA LEU A 523 13.59 3.66 -5.86
C LEU A 523 13.34 2.20 -6.29
N ARG A 524 13.09 2.01 -7.57
CA ARG A 524 13.06 0.72 -8.24
C ARG A 524 14.45 0.48 -8.82
N GLU A 525 15.27 -0.24 -8.06
CA GLU A 525 16.66 -0.56 -8.41
C GLU A 525 16.70 -1.58 -9.56
N TYR A 526 17.58 -1.33 -10.55
CA TYR A 526 17.70 -2.17 -11.74
C TYR A 526 17.99 -3.63 -11.42
N ASP A 527 18.93 -3.90 -10.51
CA ASP A 527 19.32 -5.26 -10.12
C ASP A 527 18.15 -6.09 -9.58
N ASN A 528 17.15 -5.43 -8.98
CA ASN A 528 15.99 -6.08 -8.37
C ASN A 528 14.78 -6.14 -9.30
N MET A 529 14.58 -5.10 -10.12
CA MET A 529 13.35 -4.90 -10.89
C MET A 529 13.53 -5.13 -12.40
N GLY A 530 14.76 -5.16 -12.90
CA GLY A 530 15.09 -5.17 -14.33
C GLY A 530 14.95 -3.81 -15.02
N PHE A 531 14.65 -2.74 -14.26
CA PHE A 531 14.61 -1.36 -14.74
C PHE A 531 14.98 -0.40 -13.61
N SER A 532 15.47 0.78 -13.97
CA SER A 532 15.75 1.88 -13.04
C SER A 532 14.62 2.90 -13.07
N GLY A 533 14.08 3.25 -11.90
CA GLY A 533 12.91 4.11 -11.82
C GLY A 533 12.45 4.40 -10.41
N PHE A 534 11.24 4.91 -10.29
CA PHE A 534 10.61 5.23 -9.02
C PHE A 534 9.19 4.71 -8.98
N GLU A 535 8.69 4.43 -7.79
CA GLU A 535 7.31 4.05 -7.56
C GLU A 535 6.69 4.94 -6.49
N GLY A 536 5.68 5.72 -6.91
CA GLY A 536 4.84 6.49 -6.01
C GLY A 536 3.77 5.60 -5.38
N ARG A 537 3.76 5.53 -4.04
CA ARG A 537 2.84 4.72 -3.22
C ARG A 537 1.87 5.56 -2.37
N HIS A 538 1.93 6.87 -2.54
CA HIS A 538 1.15 7.84 -1.79
C HIS A 538 -0.27 8.05 -2.32
N TYR A 539 -0.63 7.49 -3.49
CA TYR A 539 -1.99 7.64 -4.02
C TYR A 539 -2.97 6.73 -3.28
N SER A 540 -4.09 7.32 -2.89
CA SER A 540 -5.19 6.62 -2.26
C SER A 540 -6.21 6.23 -3.33
N LEU A 541 -7.26 7.03 -3.53
CA LEU A 541 -8.22 6.87 -4.61
C LEU A 541 -8.25 8.11 -5.51
N PHE A 542 -8.56 7.91 -6.79
CA PHE A 542 -8.84 8.95 -7.76
C PHE A 542 -10.35 9.02 -8.03
N GLU A 543 -10.90 10.22 -8.12
CA GLU A 543 -12.32 10.41 -8.49
C GLU A 543 -12.56 10.01 -9.94
N SER A 544 -11.66 10.40 -10.86
CA SER A 544 -11.68 9.98 -12.26
C SER A 544 -10.28 9.68 -12.78
N PHE A 545 -10.17 8.64 -13.62
CA PHE A 545 -8.89 8.26 -14.21
C PHE A 545 -8.33 9.35 -15.14
N ILE A 546 -9.16 9.92 -16.01
CA ILE A 546 -8.68 10.88 -17.02
C ILE A 546 -8.48 12.28 -16.41
N ALA A 547 -9.39 12.74 -15.56
CA ALA A 547 -9.30 14.08 -14.99
C ALA A 547 -8.25 14.18 -13.87
N ASP A 548 -8.12 13.14 -13.04
CA ASP A 548 -7.32 13.21 -11.82
C ASP A 548 -6.05 12.36 -11.90
N MET A 549 -6.18 11.06 -12.19
CA MET A 549 -5.03 10.15 -12.26
C MET A 549 -4.04 10.57 -13.35
N ALA A 550 -4.52 10.94 -14.55
CA ALA A 550 -3.64 11.40 -15.62
C ALA A 550 -2.83 12.65 -15.21
N GLN A 551 -3.48 13.61 -14.56
CA GLN A 551 -2.83 14.84 -14.12
C GLN A 551 -1.85 14.60 -12.97
N ALA A 552 -2.19 13.73 -12.02
CA ALA A 552 -1.29 13.28 -10.97
C ALA A 552 -0.03 12.62 -11.55
N ILE A 553 -0.18 11.69 -12.49
CA ILE A 553 0.95 11.02 -13.14
C ILE A 553 1.82 12.04 -13.90
N ASN A 554 1.22 13.00 -14.60
CA ASN A 554 1.98 14.07 -15.26
C ASN A 554 2.74 14.95 -14.25
N LEU A 555 2.13 15.27 -13.09
CA LEU A 555 2.78 16.03 -12.03
C LEU A 555 3.94 15.24 -11.38
N GLN A 556 3.77 13.96 -11.11
CA GLN A 556 4.83 13.09 -10.61
C GLN A 556 6.01 13.03 -11.58
N ASN A 557 5.76 12.86 -12.89
CA ASN A 557 6.80 12.91 -13.92
C ASN A 557 7.53 14.26 -13.92
N LEU A 558 6.79 15.37 -13.85
CA LEU A 558 7.35 16.71 -13.79
C LEU A 558 8.25 16.90 -12.56
N ILE A 559 7.87 16.36 -11.40
CA ILE A 559 8.67 16.43 -10.18
C ILE A 559 9.97 15.63 -10.34
N TYR A 560 9.95 14.44 -10.94
CA TYR A 560 11.18 13.69 -11.23
C TYR A 560 12.11 14.46 -12.18
N LEU A 561 11.57 15.03 -13.26
CA LEU A 561 12.33 15.89 -14.16
C LEU A 561 12.95 17.10 -13.44
N LEU A 562 12.19 17.74 -12.55
CA LEU A 562 12.66 18.86 -11.74
C LEU A 562 13.78 18.41 -10.78
N ALA A 563 13.64 17.26 -10.13
CA ALA A 563 14.64 16.70 -9.23
C ALA A 563 15.96 16.45 -9.98
N PHE A 564 15.93 15.78 -11.12
CA PHE A 564 17.13 15.58 -11.95
C PHE A 564 17.73 16.91 -12.41
N LYS A 565 16.91 17.90 -12.77
CA LYS A 565 17.40 19.24 -13.12
C LYS A 565 18.17 19.88 -11.95
N TYR A 566 17.62 19.82 -10.72
CA TYR A 566 18.30 20.36 -9.54
C TYR A 566 19.62 19.64 -9.23
N ILE A 567 19.65 18.32 -9.36
CA ILE A 567 20.84 17.52 -9.08
C ILE A 567 21.93 17.79 -10.13
N VAL A 568 21.60 17.73 -11.43
CA VAL A 568 22.59 17.89 -12.51
C VAL A 568 23.14 19.32 -12.58
N THR A 569 22.33 20.33 -12.22
CA THR A 569 22.82 21.71 -12.11
C THR A 569 23.64 21.97 -10.85
N GLY A 570 23.76 20.99 -9.95
CA GLY A 570 24.44 21.14 -8.66
C GLY A 570 23.71 22.08 -7.70
N GLN A 571 22.41 22.32 -7.91
CA GLN A 571 21.62 23.19 -7.04
C GLN A 571 21.25 22.53 -5.71
N ILE A 572 21.15 21.20 -5.70
CA ILE A 572 20.75 20.38 -4.56
C ILE A 572 21.61 19.12 -4.51
N SER A 573 22.05 18.76 -3.30
CA SER A 573 22.82 17.56 -2.95
C SER A 573 22.26 16.90 -1.68
N HIS A 574 22.78 15.74 -1.27
CA HIS A 574 22.39 15.12 0.01
C HIS A 574 22.64 16.04 1.22
N LYS A 575 23.59 16.98 1.15
CA LYS A 575 23.88 17.92 2.25
C LYS A 575 22.78 18.95 2.43
N ASP A 576 22.04 19.26 1.37
CA ASP A 576 20.94 20.24 1.38
C ASP A 576 19.66 19.68 2.01
N ILE A 577 19.52 18.35 2.05
CA ILE A 577 18.39 17.64 2.64
C ILE A 577 18.93 16.49 3.52
N PRO A 578 19.34 16.76 4.78
CA PRO A 578 19.85 15.73 5.68
C PRO A 578 18.82 14.64 6.06
N ASP A 579 19.31 13.45 6.44
CA ASP A 579 18.50 12.25 6.73
C ASP A 579 18.28 11.95 8.22
N ASN A 580 18.56 12.89 9.11
CA ASN A 580 18.25 12.63 10.51
C ASN A 580 16.71 12.60 10.71
N PRO A 581 16.21 11.82 11.69
CA PRO A 581 14.77 11.61 11.88
C PRO A 581 13.98 12.91 12.06
N PHE A 582 14.58 13.91 12.70
CA PHE A 582 13.95 15.21 12.90
C PHE A 582 13.71 15.94 11.58
N VAL A 583 14.73 16.07 10.73
CA VAL A 583 14.65 16.74 9.42
C VAL A 583 13.79 15.96 8.42
N GLU A 584 13.80 14.63 8.52
CA GLU A 584 12.87 13.76 7.78
C GLU A 584 11.42 14.02 8.15
N SER A 585 11.15 14.17 9.44
CA SER A 585 9.83 14.53 9.93
C SER A 585 9.43 15.95 9.54
N GLU A 586 10.38 16.90 9.52
CA GLU A 586 10.09 18.29 9.12
C GLU A 586 9.45 18.36 7.73
N ARG A 587 10.00 17.64 6.75
CA ARG A 587 9.48 17.61 5.38
C ARG A 587 8.26 16.69 5.21
N ARG A 588 8.19 15.57 5.95
CA ARG A 588 7.08 14.60 5.84
C ARG A 588 5.82 15.00 6.60
N GLN A 589 5.89 15.79 7.67
CA GLN A 589 4.68 16.22 8.39
C GLN A 589 3.69 16.96 7.47
N ILE A 590 4.19 17.57 6.38
CA ILE A 590 3.41 18.41 5.49
C ILE A 590 2.37 17.56 4.74
N ILE A 591 2.75 16.38 4.25
CA ILE A 591 1.80 15.50 3.55
C ILE A 591 0.74 14.96 4.51
N PHE A 592 1.13 14.53 5.73
CA PHE A 592 0.17 14.09 6.75
C PHE A 592 -0.74 15.24 7.21
N GLY A 593 -0.19 16.45 7.34
CA GLY A 593 -0.95 17.67 7.63
C GLY A 593 -1.99 17.96 6.54
N SER A 594 -1.62 17.88 5.27
CA SER A 594 -2.54 18.03 4.13
C SER A 594 -3.63 16.95 4.13
N ALA A 595 -3.27 15.70 4.44
CA ALA A 595 -4.17 14.56 4.53
C ALA A 595 -5.26 14.75 5.59
N ILE A 596 -4.86 15.26 6.77
CA ILE A 596 -5.79 15.64 7.82
C ILE A 596 -6.57 16.92 7.45
N GLY A 597 -5.99 17.80 6.64
CA GLY A 597 -6.55 19.12 6.31
C GLY A 597 -6.12 20.22 7.30
N ILE A 598 -4.94 20.08 7.90
CA ILE A 598 -4.34 21.10 8.77
C ILE A 598 -3.70 22.20 7.89
N PRO A 599 -4.06 23.49 8.07
CA PRO A 599 -3.62 24.56 7.17
C PRO A 599 -2.20 25.08 7.48
N THR A 600 -1.53 24.54 8.51
CA THR A 600 -0.23 25.01 8.99
C THR A 600 0.63 23.85 9.44
N PHE A 601 1.92 23.91 9.14
CA PHE A 601 2.94 22.97 9.63
C PHE A 601 4.09 23.75 10.28
N PHE A 602 4.96 23.03 10.99
CA PHE A 602 6.05 23.64 11.76
C PHE A 602 7.40 23.34 11.11
N VAL A 603 8.27 24.34 11.04
CA VAL A 603 9.65 24.16 10.60
C VAL A 603 10.54 24.82 11.63
N HIS A 604 11.58 24.10 12.05
CA HIS A 604 12.55 24.62 12.99
C HIS A 604 13.29 25.81 12.37
N ARG A 605 13.42 26.90 13.13
CA ARG A 605 14.06 28.14 12.65
C ARG A 605 15.47 27.90 12.12
N GLU A 606 16.19 26.97 12.76
CA GLU A 606 17.55 26.60 12.40
C GLU A 606 17.61 25.28 11.61
N THR A 607 16.52 24.89 10.92
CA THR A 607 16.50 23.64 10.14
C THR A 607 17.71 23.54 9.21
N THR A 608 18.34 22.38 9.17
CA THR A 608 19.47 22.10 8.27
C THR A 608 19.01 21.73 6.85
N ASN A 609 17.70 21.63 6.62
CA ASN A 609 17.13 21.44 5.29
C ASN A 609 17.12 22.78 4.51
N SER A 610 18.21 23.04 3.79
CA SER A 610 18.38 24.27 3.00
C SER A 610 17.38 24.32 1.82
N PHE A 611 16.98 23.16 1.29
CA PHE A 611 16.00 23.09 0.21
C PHE A 611 14.61 23.55 0.68
N LEU A 612 14.14 23.05 1.82
CA LEU A 612 12.89 23.47 2.43
C LEU A 612 12.89 24.98 2.72
N LYS A 613 14.01 25.52 3.25
CA LYS A 613 14.16 26.98 3.44
C LYS A 613 13.95 27.76 2.13
N ARG A 614 14.55 27.34 1.02
CA ARG A 614 14.38 27.96 -0.30
C ARG A 614 12.94 27.91 -0.82
N ILE A 615 12.21 26.84 -0.52
CA ILE A 615 10.78 26.73 -0.85
C ILE A 615 9.99 27.74 -0.03
N LEU A 616 10.26 27.83 1.28
CA LEU A 616 9.56 28.72 2.21
C LEU A 616 9.81 30.22 1.95
N GLU A 617 10.88 30.59 1.25
CA GLU A 617 11.12 31.98 0.79
C GLU A 617 10.12 32.45 -0.28
N LYS A 618 9.39 31.55 -0.95
CA LYS A 618 8.46 31.89 -2.03
C LYS A 618 7.08 32.34 -1.55
N PRO A 619 6.39 31.64 -0.61
CA PRO A 619 5.06 32.02 -0.16
C PRO A 619 5.08 33.25 0.77
N LYS A 620 3.96 34.00 0.79
CA LYS A 620 3.67 35.02 1.79
C LYS A 620 3.01 34.37 3.01
N GLY A 621 3.23 34.88 4.23
CA GLY A 621 2.50 34.45 5.43
C GLY A 621 3.27 33.57 6.43
N LEU A 622 4.60 33.51 6.34
CA LEU A 622 5.44 32.93 7.40
C LEU A 622 5.23 33.70 8.72
N ARG A 623 4.93 32.97 9.79
CA ARG A 623 4.84 33.50 11.16
C ARG A 623 6.02 32.96 11.96
N SER A 624 6.80 33.87 12.54
CA SER A 624 7.96 33.57 13.40
C SER A 624 7.55 33.27 14.83
#